data_AF-A0A956HU87-F1
#
_entry.id   AF-A0A956HU87-F1
#
_cell.length_a   1.000
_cell.length_b   1.000
_cell.length_c   1.000
_cell.angle_alpha   90.00
_cell.angle_beta   90.00
_cell.angle_gamma   90.00
#
_symmetry.space_group_name_H-M   'P 1'
#
loop_
_entity.id
_entity.type
_entity.pdbx_description
1 polymer ?
#
loop_
_entity_poly.entity_id
_entity_poly.type
_entity_poly.pdbx_seq_one_letter_code
_entity_poly.pdbx_strand_id
1 'polypeptide(L)'
;MRWEAGRAALVCVFVASPAWAHFRLDAPEASLSQNDLGNPQKAPPCGDDGTGTATGMVTTYQEGDTITVTIDEKVFHPGHYRIALSTTGPSGLPEEPVVTAGSSTPCGTVPIQDPPVFPVLADGVFVHDAPFTQPQTIQIQLPPNVTCDNCTLQVIQFMSNHALNNPGGCFYHHCADISISKATGSGGVAGAAGSGGSAGTVGTGGSSTGGAAGSGGTTGAGGSKAGAGTSSDDGGCSCSLPGRGNGETSALMAAAALLLAFGGRRRRVTSG
;
A
#
# COMPACT_ATOMS: atom_id res chain seq x y z
N MET A 1 55.83 41.22 -28.44
CA MET A 1 54.94 40.03 -28.45
C MET A 1 54.30 39.94 -27.06
N ARG A 2 52.99 40.15 -26.97
CA ARG A 2 52.21 39.98 -25.74
C ARG A 2 51.11 38.95 -26.05
N TRP A 3 51.13 37.82 -25.35
CA TRP A 3 50.09 36.79 -25.46
C TRP A 3 49.04 37.07 -24.37
N GLU A 4 47.84 37.46 -24.80
CA GLU A 4 46.65 37.54 -23.94
C GLU A 4 46.07 36.13 -23.82
N ALA A 5 46.17 35.52 -22.63
CA ALA A 5 45.57 34.23 -22.32
C ALA A 5 44.07 34.41 -22.07
N GLY A 6 43.24 34.12 -23.07
CA GLY A 6 41.79 34.12 -22.95
C GLY A 6 41.31 33.01 -21.99
N ARG A 7 40.74 33.39 -20.86
CA ARG A 7 40.07 32.48 -19.92
C ARG A 7 38.69 32.13 -20.46
N ALA A 8 38.52 30.91 -20.96
CA ALA A 8 37.20 30.36 -21.23
C ALA A 8 36.57 29.89 -19.92
N ALA A 9 35.49 30.54 -19.49
CA ALA A 9 34.68 30.09 -18.36
C ALA A 9 33.75 28.97 -18.83
N LEU A 10 33.96 27.75 -18.33
CA LEU A 10 33.08 26.61 -18.54
C LEU A 10 31.87 26.74 -17.61
N VAL A 11 30.68 26.99 -18.17
CA VAL A 11 29.41 26.98 -17.43
C VAL A 11 28.87 25.55 -17.44
N CYS A 12 28.90 24.86 -16.30
CA CYS A 12 28.23 23.57 -16.12
C CYS A 12 26.75 23.80 -15.80
N VAL A 13 25.86 23.45 -16.73
CA VAL A 13 24.42 23.39 -16.47
C VAL A 13 24.11 22.04 -15.83
N PHE A 14 23.77 22.05 -14.54
CA PHE A 14 23.24 20.86 -13.86
C PHE A 14 21.78 20.68 -14.25
N VAL A 15 21.49 19.67 -15.07
CA VAL A 15 20.12 19.24 -15.35
C VAL A 15 19.71 18.33 -14.20
N ALA A 16 18.76 18.77 -13.36
CA ALA A 16 18.16 17.90 -12.36
C ALA A 16 17.35 16.81 -13.09
N SER A 17 17.81 15.56 -13.01
CA SER A 17 17.02 14.43 -13.51
C SER A 17 15.74 14.33 -12.67
N PRO A 18 14.56 14.19 -13.29
CA PRO A 18 13.36 13.95 -12.51
C PRO A 18 13.53 12.62 -11.78
N ALA A 19 13.51 12.66 -10.46
CA ALA A 19 13.48 11.49 -9.61
C ALA A 19 12.09 10.86 -9.75
N TRP A 20 12.01 9.84 -10.60
CA TRP A 20 10.78 9.13 -10.92
C TRP A 20 10.64 7.95 -9.98
N ALA A 21 10.29 8.15 -8.73
CA ALA A 21 9.96 7.04 -7.82
C ALA A 21 8.72 6.26 -8.28
N HIS A 22 8.83 4.96 -8.50
CA HIS A 22 7.68 4.14 -8.87
C HIS A 22 7.78 2.70 -8.39
N PHE A 23 6.66 2.11 -7.99
CA PHE A 23 6.52 0.68 -7.78
C PHE A 23 5.22 0.16 -8.36
N ARG A 24 5.17 -1.14 -8.65
CA ARG A 24 3.95 -1.86 -8.98
C ARG A 24 3.48 -2.67 -7.78
N LEU A 25 2.17 -2.72 -7.58
CA LEU A 25 1.54 -3.73 -6.74
C LEU A 25 1.20 -4.94 -7.61
N ASP A 26 1.93 -6.04 -7.44
CA ASP A 26 1.78 -7.25 -8.24
C ASP A 26 0.82 -8.27 -7.59
N ALA A 27 0.75 -8.29 -6.25
CA ALA A 27 -0.20 -9.11 -5.51
C ALA A 27 -0.63 -8.42 -4.20
N PRO A 28 -1.93 -8.45 -3.85
CA PRO A 28 -3.07 -8.75 -4.74
C PRO A 28 -3.14 -7.79 -5.94
N GLU A 29 -3.92 -8.14 -6.97
CA GLU A 29 -4.05 -7.30 -8.16
C GLU A 29 -4.52 -5.87 -7.80
N ALA A 30 -3.84 -4.87 -8.35
CA ALA A 30 -4.20 -3.48 -8.10
C ALA A 30 -5.59 -3.12 -8.63
N SER A 31 -6.26 -2.21 -7.93
CA SER A 31 -7.58 -1.68 -8.30
C SER A 31 -7.52 -0.75 -9.52
N LEU A 32 -6.35 -0.18 -9.82
CA LEU A 32 -6.09 0.64 -11.01
C LEU A 32 -5.12 -0.08 -11.95
N SER A 33 -5.35 0.08 -13.26
CA SER A 33 -4.44 -0.42 -14.29
C SER A 33 -3.09 0.30 -14.19
N GLN A 34 -2.03 -0.47 -14.07
CA GLN A 34 -0.66 0.01 -13.88
C GLN A 34 0.13 -0.14 -15.18
N ASN A 35 0.85 0.90 -15.60
CA ASN A 35 1.85 0.77 -16.66
C ASN A 35 3.14 0.09 -16.18
N ASP A 36 4.14 -0.06 -17.06
CA ASP A 36 5.41 -0.73 -16.74
C ASP A 36 6.19 -0.10 -15.57
N LEU A 37 5.93 1.18 -15.28
CA LEU A 37 6.51 1.87 -14.14
C LEU A 37 5.62 1.76 -12.89
N GLY A 38 4.33 1.47 -13.01
CA GLY A 38 3.38 1.47 -11.89
C GLY A 38 2.51 2.72 -11.81
N ASN A 39 2.41 3.53 -12.87
CA ASN A 39 1.46 4.65 -12.88
C ASN A 39 0.03 4.21 -13.18
N PRO A 40 -0.98 4.91 -12.61
CA PRO A 40 -0.86 6.04 -11.67
C PRO A 40 -0.66 5.58 -10.22
N GLN A 41 -0.01 6.41 -9.41
CA GLN A 41 0.39 6.05 -8.04
C GLN A 41 0.63 7.24 -7.10
N LYS A 42 0.32 8.47 -7.52
CA LYS A 42 0.70 9.68 -6.78
C LYS A 42 -0.39 10.22 -5.87
N ALA A 43 -1.64 10.22 -6.30
CA ALA A 43 -2.67 10.88 -5.52
C ALA A 43 -3.14 9.98 -4.37
N PRO A 44 -3.22 10.48 -3.13
CA PRO A 44 -3.82 9.69 -2.06
C PRO A 44 -5.33 9.49 -2.32
N PRO A 45 -5.92 8.39 -1.82
CA PRO A 45 -5.26 7.32 -1.07
C PRO A 45 -4.74 6.16 -1.95
N CYS A 46 -5.11 6.09 -3.22
CA CYS A 46 -4.94 4.88 -4.06
C CYS A 46 -4.20 5.11 -5.37
N GLY A 47 -3.59 6.27 -5.55
CA GLY A 47 -2.67 6.57 -6.64
C GLY A 47 -3.25 7.40 -7.78
N ASP A 48 -4.57 7.47 -7.93
CA ASP A 48 -5.25 8.08 -9.08
C ASP A 48 -5.04 9.60 -9.21
N ASP A 49 -4.12 10.00 -10.07
CA ASP A 49 -3.84 11.40 -10.40
C ASP A 49 -4.76 11.97 -11.51
N GLY A 50 -5.91 11.35 -11.74
CA GLY A 50 -6.89 11.69 -12.77
C GLY A 50 -6.68 10.93 -14.08
N THR A 51 -5.73 9.98 -14.11
CA THR A 51 -5.44 9.11 -15.26
C THR A 51 -5.79 7.65 -15.02
N GLY A 52 -6.25 7.29 -13.82
CA GLY A 52 -6.56 5.92 -13.42
C GLY A 52 -7.69 5.31 -14.22
N THR A 53 -7.51 4.04 -14.58
CA THR A 53 -8.56 3.17 -15.11
C THR A 53 -8.76 2.02 -14.14
N ALA A 54 -9.96 1.86 -13.59
CA ALA A 54 -10.26 0.76 -12.69
C ALA A 54 -10.08 -0.59 -13.41
N THR A 55 -9.47 -1.57 -12.73
CA THR A 55 -9.31 -2.94 -13.25
C THR A 55 -10.58 -3.76 -13.09
N GLY A 56 -11.38 -3.47 -12.06
CA GLY A 56 -12.55 -4.26 -11.67
C GLY A 56 -12.19 -5.62 -11.04
N MET A 57 -10.91 -5.84 -10.73
CA MET A 57 -10.42 -7.07 -10.11
C MET A 57 -10.72 -7.05 -8.62
N VAL A 58 -11.21 -8.18 -8.08
CA VAL A 58 -11.42 -8.35 -6.65
C VAL A 58 -10.76 -9.66 -6.21
N THR A 59 -9.80 -9.59 -5.29
CA THR A 59 -9.20 -10.79 -4.70
C THR A 59 -10.02 -11.26 -3.50
N THR A 60 -10.35 -12.55 -3.44
CA THR A 60 -11.19 -13.10 -2.36
C THR A 60 -10.36 -13.82 -1.30
N TYR A 61 -10.69 -13.57 -0.03
CA TYR A 61 -10.04 -14.15 1.14
C TYR A 61 -11.08 -14.55 2.21
N GLN A 62 -10.62 -15.27 3.21
CA GLN A 62 -11.32 -15.52 4.48
C GLN A 62 -10.62 -14.77 5.62
N GLU A 63 -11.37 -14.40 6.66
CA GLU A 63 -10.79 -13.86 7.89
C GLU A 63 -9.75 -14.85 8.45
N GLY A 64 -8.59 -14.37 8.91
CA GLY A 64 -7.51 -15.23 9.37
C GLY A 64 -6.61 -15.82 8.27
N ASP A 65 -6.91 -15.63 6.98
CA ASP A 65 -6.03 -16.07 5.90
C ASP A 65 -4.64 -15.41 6.02
N THR A 66 -3.60 -16.15 5.63
CA THR A 66 -2.28 -15.57 5.37
C THR A 66 -2.22 -15.13 3.92
N ILE A 67 -2.33 -13.83 3.68
CA ILE A 67 -2.28 -13.23 2.34
C ILE A 67 -0.86 -12.91 1.92
N THR A 68 -0.63 -12.88 0.62
CA THR A 68 0.65 -12.49 0.04
C THR A 68 0.53 -11.08 -0.52
N VAL A 69 1.45 -10.20 -0.11
CA VAL A 69 1.61 -8.87 -0.71
C VAL A 69 2.95 -8.80 -1.40
N THR A 70 2.95 -8.47 -2.70
CA THR A 70 4.16 -8.37 -3.53
C THR A 70 4.23 -7.00 -4.19
N ILE A 71 5.36 -6.33 -3.99
CA ILE A 71 5.71 -5.07 -4.66
C ILE A 71 6.88 -5.28 -5.61
N ASP A 72 6.89 -4.54 -6.71
CA ASP A 72 7.99 -4.51 -7.68
C ASP A 72 8.41 -3.05 -7.86
N GLU A 73 9.47 -2.65 -7.15
CA GLU A 73 10.01 -1.30 -7.22
C GLU A 73 10.73 -1.10 -8.56
N LYS A 74 10.20 -0.17 -9.36
CA LYS A 74 10.71 0.13 -10.70
C LYS A 74 11.79 1.19 -10.67
N VAL A 75 11.71 2.11 -9.71
CA VAL A 75 12.74 3.12 -9.49
C VAL A 75 12.97 3.28 -8.00
N PHE A 76 14.21 3.03 -7.62
CA PHE A 76 14.66 3.01 -6.24
C PHE A 76 14.53 4.35 -5.52
N HIS A 77 13.96 4.31 -4.32
CA HIS A 77 14.07 5.37 -3.31
C HIS A 77 14.35 4.81 -1.91
N PRO A 78 15.28 5.39 -1.15
CA PRO A 78 15.51 4.94 0.22
C PRO A 78 14.25 5.17 1.06
N GLY A 79 13.81 4.17 1.82
CA GLY A 79 12.56 4.26 2.55
C GLY A 79 12.03 2.92 3.02
N HIS A 80 10.70 2.82 3.13
CA HIS A 80 9.98 1.62 3.54
C HIS A 80 8.52 1.69 3.10
N TYR A 81 7.79 0.60 3.33
CA TYR A 81 6.39 0.47 2.95
C TYR A 81 5.51 0.25 4.18
N ARG A 82 4.25 0.65 4.03
CA ARG A 82 3.16 0.37 4.98
C ARG A 82 1.99 -0.27 4.24
N ILE A 83 1.35 -1.23 4.88
CA ILE A 83 0.20 -1.96 4.37
C ILE A 83 -0.96 -1.77 5.35
N ALA A 84 -2.08 -1.25 4.86
CA ALA A 84 -3.29 -0.98 5.64
C ALA A 84 -4.54 -1.56 4.98
N LEU A 85 -5.56 -1.85 5.78
CA LEU A 85 -6.82 -2.43 5.33
C LEU A 85 -7.99 -1.58 5.80
N SER A 86 -8.85 -1.21 4.85
CA SER A 86 -10.15 -0.60 5.12
C SER A 86 -11.27 -1.58 4.75
N THR A 87 -12.27 -1.71 5.63
CA THR A 87 -13.48 -2.51 5.37
C THR A 87 -14.59 -1.72 4.67
N THR A 88 -14.39 -0.42 4.45
CA THR A 88 -15.40 0.51 3.91
C THR A 88 -14.90 1.23 2.66
N GLY A 89 -14.02 0.59 1.89
CA GLY A 89 -13.38 1.19 0.72
C GLY A 89 -12.30 2.23 1.05
N PRO A 90 -11.82 3.00 0.06
CA PRO A 90 -10.64 3.87 0.22
C PRO A 90 -10.79 4.98 1.27
N SER A 91 -12.01 5.47 1.53
CA SER A 91 -12.26 6.53 2.51
C SER A 91 -12.12 6.08 3.98
N GLY A 92 -12.13 4.76 4.23
CA GLY A 92 -11.89 4.20 5.56
C GLY A 92 -10.42 3.86 5.85
N LEU A 93 -9.51 4.16 4.91
CA LEU A 93 -8.07 3.97 5.14
C LEU A 93 -7.57 4.94 6.22
N PRO A 94 -6.57 4.53 7.03
CA PRO A 94 -5.95 5.44 7.98
C PRO A 94 -5.27 6.60 7.26
N GLU A 95 -5.11 7.72 7.97
CA GLU A 95 -4.29 8.83 7.48
C GLU A 95 -2.83 8.37 7.27
N GLU A 96 -2.18 9.00 6.29
CA GLU A 96 -0.75 8.81 6.08
C GLU A 96 0.05 9.21 7.33
N PRO A 97 1.16 8.51 7.63
CA PRO A 97 2.07 8.95 8.68
C PRO A 97 2.55 10.38 8.49
N VAL A 98 2.56 11.17 9.58
CA VAL A 98 3.07 12.55 9.54
C VAL A 98 4.55 12.55 9.21
N VAL A 99 4.92 13.25 8.13
CA VAL A 99 6.31 13.40 7.69
C VAL A 99 7.02 14.46 8.51
N THR A 100 8.20 14.11 9.01
CA THR A 100 9.19 15.08 9.52
C THR A 100 10.17 15.40 8.41
N ALA A 101 10.36 16.69 8.13
CA ALA A 101 11.29 17.15 7.09
C ALA A 101 12.75 16.81 7.43
N GLY A 102 13.53 16.47 6.40
CA GLY A 102 14.96 16.26 6.51
C GLY A 102 15.73 17.58 6.47
N SER A 103 17.04 17.53 6.73
CA SER A 103 17.92 18.71 6.65
C SER A 103 18.09 19.26 5.23
N SER A 104 17.84 18.42 4.22
CA SER A 104 18.13 18.73 2.81
C SER A 104 16.93 18.56 1.88
N THR A 105 15.90 17.85 2.32
CA THR A 105 14.71 17.53 1.53
C THR A 105 13.46 17.58 2.41
N PRO A 106 12.27 17.87 1.84
CA PRO A 106 11.02 17.90 2.59
C PRO A 106 10.61 16.51 3.13
N CYS A 107 11.08 15.42 2.52
CA CYS A 107 10.82 14.07 2.98
C CYS A 107 12.03 13.55 3.78
N GLY A 108 11.95 13.60 5.11
CA GLY A 108 12.99 13.12 6.02
C GLY A 108 12.67 11.76 6.61
N THR A 109 11.75 11.72 7.56
CA THR A 109 11.33 10.51 8.27
C THR A 109 9.83 10.47 8.50
N VAL A 110 9.28 9.28 8.69
CA VAL A 110 7.90 9.06 9.17
C VAL A 110 7.93 8.07 10.34
N PRO A 111 6.98 8.16 11.30
CA PRO A 111 6.88 7.17 12.37
C PRO A 111 6.45 5.82 11.80
N ILE A 112 7.12 4.75 12.27
CA ILE A 112 6.73 3.36 12.02
C ILE A 112 5.90 2.89 13.21
N GLN A 113 4.74 2.29 12.95
CA GLN A 113 3.91 1.67 13.97
C GLN A 113 4.39 0.23 14.24
N ASP A 114 5.10 0.04 15.35
CA ASP A 114 5.61 -1.27 15.79
C ASP A 114 5.26 -1.52 17.28
N PRO A 115 4.41 -2.52 17.60
CA PRO A 115 3.73 -3.41 16.66
C PRO A 115 2.64 -2.69 15.85
N PRO A 116 2.35 -3.12 14.61
CA PRO A 116 1.24 -2.58 13.84
C PRO A 116 -0.09 -2.90 14.54
N VAL A 117 -1.04 -1.96 14.45
CA VAL A 117 -2.39 -2.10 15.02
C VAL A 117 -3.40 -1.81 13.93
N PHE A 118 -4.40 -2.70 13.79
CA PHE A 118 -5.48 -2.53 12.83
C PHE A 118 -6.08 -1.11 12.89
N PRO A 119 -6.24 -0.40 11.75
CA PRO A 119 -6.26 -0.91 10.37
C PRO A 119 -4.91 -1.10 9.67
N VAL A 120 -3.78 -0.79 10.32
CA VAL A 120 -2.45 -1.09 9.77
C VAL A 120 -2.13 -2.57 9.99
N LEU A 121 -1.84 -3.29 8.91
CA LEU A 121 -1.51 -4.72 8.95
C LEU A 121 -0.01 -4.96 9.04
N ALA A 122 0.79 -4.10 8.41
CA ALA A 122 2.24 -4.11 8.48
C ALA A 122 2.77 -2.69 8.26
N ASP A 123 3.83 -2.33 8.97
CA ASP A 123 4.48 -1.03 8.85
C ASP A 123 5.99 -1.20 8.94
N GLY A 124 6.75 -0.27 8.36
CA GLY A 124 8.21 -0.36 8.33
C GLY A 124 8.72 -1.62 7.62
N VAL A 125 7.99 -2.16 6.64
CA VAL A 125 8.40 -3.34 5.88
C VAL A 125 9.18 -2.95 4.63
N PHE A 126 10.00 -3.87 4.14
CA PHE A 126 10.90 -3.64 2.99
C PHE A 126 11.74 -2.37 3.17
N VAL A 127 12.30 -2.15 4.37
CA VAL A 127 13.21 -1.03 4.61
C VAL A 127 14.45 -1.21 3.74
N HIS A 128 14.83 -0.18 3.00
CA HIS A 128 15.97 -0.26 2.09
C HIS A 128 16.59 1.12 1.84
N ASP A 129 17.90 1.13 1.61
CA ASP A 129 18.71 2.29 1.22
C ASP A 129 19.53 2.02 -0.06
N ALA A 130 19.24 0.91 -0.73
CA ALA A 130 19.77 0.51 -2.03
C ALA A 130 18.67 -0.18 -2.87
N PRO A 131 18.77 -0.20 -4.22
CA PRO A 131 17.75 -0.79 -5.08
C PRO A 131 17.51 -2.28 -4.79
N PHE A 132 16.24 -2.71 -4.85
CA PHE A 132 15.94 -4.14 -4.90
C PHE A 132 16.39 -4.75 -6.22
N THR A 133 16.81 -6.01 -6.17
CA THR A 133 17.19 -6.77 -7.38
C THR A 133 16.06 -7.63 -7.92
N GLN A 134 14.96 -7.76 -7.17
CA GLN A 134 13.78 -8.57 -7.45
C GLN A 134 12.56 -7.96 -6.74
N PRO A 135 11.32 -8.30 -7.14
CA PRO A 135 10.13 -7.99 -6.36
C PRO A 135 10.25 -8.45 -4.91
N GLN A 136 9.67 -7.68 -3.99
CA GLN A 136 9.67 -7.99 -2.57
C GLN A 136 8.30 -8.52 -2.16
N THR A 137 8.29 -9.56 -1.33
CA THR A 137 7.07 -10.24 -0.91
C THR A 137 7.03 -10.37 0.60
N ILE A 138 5.84 -10.18 1.18
CA ILE A 138 5.55 -10.45 2.59
C ILE A 138 4.26 -11.24 2.73
N GLN A 139 4.21 -12.10 3.74
CA GLN A 139 3.00 -12.80 4.16
C GLN A 139 2.40 -12.10 5.38
N ILE A 140 1.10 -11.80 5.32
CA ILE A 140 0.38 -11.05 6.36
C ILE A 140 -0.86 -11.85 6.73
N GLN A 141 -1.10 -12.04 8.02
CA GLN A 141 -2.33 -12.65 8.49
C GLN A 141 -3.44 -11.60 8.56
N LEU A 142 -4.55 -11.84 7.85
CA LEU A 142 -5.75 -11.03 7.99
C LEU A 142 -6.32 -11.18 9.41
N PRO A 143 -6.80 -10.09 10.04
CA PRO A 143 -7.32 -10.15 11.39
C PRO A 143 -8.57 -11.06 11.46
N PRO A 144 -8.73 -11.84 12.55
CA PRO A 144 -9.96 -12.58 12.76
C PRO A 144 -11.13 -11.62 13.05
N ASN A 145 -12.35 -12.04 12.74
CA ASN A 145 -13.58 -11.26 12.96
C ASN A 145 -13.67 -9.97 12.12
N VAL A 146 -12.88 -9.86 11.05
CA VAL A 146 -12.95 -8.77 10.09
C VAL A 146 -13.41 -9.35 8.75
N THR A 147 -14.56 -8.89 8.27
CA THR A 147 -15.17 -9.32 7.00
C THR A 147 -15.69 -8.11 6.23
N CYS A 148 -15.66 -8.16 4.91
CA CYS A 148 -16.16 -7.10 4.04
C CYS A 148 -16.27 -7.57 2.59
N ASP A 149 -17.27 -7.06 1.86
CA ASP A 149 -17.44 -7.35 0.44
C ASP A 149 -16.66 -6.39 -0.47
N ASN A 150 -16.33 -5.20 0.03
CA ASN A 150 -15.65 -4.13 -0.69
C ASN A 150 -14.54 -3.53 0.18
N CYS A 151 -13.57 -4.35 0.55
CA CYS A 151 -12.41 -3.90 1.30
C CYS A 151 -11.37 -3.29 0.36
N THR A 152 -10.59 -2.34 0.87
CA THR A 152 -9.43 -1.80 0.17
C THR A 152 -8.18 -2.13 0.97
N LEU A 153 -7.25 -2.86 0.35
CA LEU A 153 -5.89 -3.03 0.85
C LEU A 153 -5.01 -1.95 0.22
N GLN A 154 -4.46 -1.06 1.04
CA GLN A 154 -3.54 -0.02 0.60
C GLN A 154 -2.10 -0.45 0.85
N VAL A 155 -1.24 -0.19 -0.11
CA VAL A 155 0.22 -0.23 0.05
C VAL A 155 0.76 1.15 -0.27
N ILE A 156 1.45 1.77 0.69
CA ILE A 156 2.15 3.04 0.47
C ILE A 156 3.65 2.84 0.59
N GLN A 157 4.40 3.53 -0.27
CA GLN A 157 5.85 3.66 -0.18
C GLN A 157 6.18 5.03 0.41
N PHE A 158 6.82 5.09 1.57
CA PHE A 158 7.48 6.31 2.04
C PHE A 158 8.86 6.41 1.41
N MET A 159 9.21 7.60 0.89
CA MET A 159 10.54 7.87 0.35
C MET A 159 11.24 8.94 1.17
N SER A 160 12.33 8.54 1.83
CA SER A 160 13.25 9.47 2.47
C SER A 160 14.14 10.16 1.43
N ASN A 161 14.72 11.31 1.80
CA ASN A 161 15.61 12.09 0.93
C ASN A 161 14.97 12.45 -0.44
N HIS A 162 13.66 12.65 -0.45
CA HIS A 162 12.87 12.90 -1.67
C HIS A 162 12.25 14.30 -1.68
N ALA A 163 12.03 14.86 -2.88
CA ALA A 163 11.24 16.08 -3.06
C ALA A 163 9.74 15.78 -2.87
N LEU A 164 8.87 16.78 -2.89
CA LEU A 164 7.42 16.50 -2.86
C LEU A 164 6.92 16.04 -4.23
N ASN A 165 6.19 14.93 -4.24
CA ASN A 165 5.29 14.57 -5.32
C ASN A 165 4.11 15.55 -5.35
N ASN A 166 3.63 15.86 -6.55
CA ASN A 166 2.42 16.63 -6.76
C ASN A 166 1.46 15.86 -7.70
N PRO A 167 0.34 15.30 -7.20
CA PRO A 167 -0.02 15.14 -5.78
C PRO A 167 0.85 14.06 -5.08
N GLY A 168 0.64 13.81 -3.78
CA GLY A 168 1.21 12.64 -3.09
C GLY A 168 2.27 12.92 -2.01
N GLY A 169 2.80 14.14 -1.95
CA GLY A 169 3.75 14.51 -0.90
C GLY A 169 4.98 13.59 -0.91
N CYS A 170 5.21 12.85 0.17
CA CYS A 170 6.36 11.96 0.32
C CYS A 170 6.04 10.47 0.05
N PHE A 171 4.86 10.20 -0.49
CA PHE A 171 4.35 8.85 -0.67
C PHE A 171 3.98 8.54 -2.12
N TYR A 172 4.05 7.25 -2.44
CA TYR A 172 3.32 6.62 -3.54
C TYR A 172 2.31 5.64 -3.00
N HIS A 173 1.25 5.42 -3.76
CA HIS A 173 0.06 4.70 -3.34
C HIS A 173 -0.34 3.69 -4.38
N HIS A 174 -0.62 2.48 -3.92
CA HIS A 174 -1.40 1.50 -4.64
C HIS A 174 -2.48 0.95 -3.73
N CYS A 175 -3.61 0.59 -4.34
CA CYS A 175 -4.68 -0.13 -3.67
C CYS A 175 -5.01 -1.40 -4.44
N ALA A 176 -5.55 -2.37 -3.73
CA ALA A 176 -6.22 -3.53 -4.29
C ALA A 176 -7.61 -3.64 -3.69
N ASP A 177 -8.58 -4.00 -4.52
CA ASP A 177 -9.93 -4.32 -4.08
C ASP A 177 -9.96 -5.80 -3.66
N ILE A 178 -10.39 -6.05 -2.42
CA ILE A 178 -10.46 -7.40 -1.87
C ILE A 178 -11.82 -7.62 -1.20
N SER A 179 -12.22 -8.89 -1.07
CA SER A 179 -13.32 -9.29 -0.20
C SER A 179 -12.84 -10.31 0.83
N ILE A 180 -13.36 -10.20 2.04
CA ILE A 180 -13.01 -11.06 3.16
C ILE A 180 -14.30 -11.65 3.72
N SER A 181 -14.43 -12.97 3.55
CA SER A 181 -15.58 -13.74 4.04
C SER A 181 -15.30 -14.34 5.42
N LYS A 182 -16.37 -14.77 6.11
CA LYS A 182 -16.25 -15.55 7.34
C LYS A 182 -15.44 -16.82 7.08
N ALA A 183 -14.55 -17.17 8.01
CA ALA A 183 -13.89 -18.47 7.97
C ALA A 183 -14.98 -19.54 8.10
N THR A 184 -15.12 -20.39 7.08
CA THR A 184 -15.96 -21.57 7.19
C THR A 184 -15.27 -22.50 8.16
N GLY A 185 -15.74 -22.52 9.42
CA GLY A 185 -15.13 -23.30 10.49
C GLY A 185 -14.81 -24.71 9.99
N SER A 186 -13.60 -25.18 10.26
CA SER A 186 -13.22 -26.59 10.05
C SER A 186 -14.33 -27.44 10.67
N GLY A 187 -15.20 -27.98 9.81
CA GLY A 187 -16.37 -28.71 10.22
C GLY A 187 -15.87 -29.89 11.04
N GLY A 188 -16.09 -29.84 12.35
CA GLY A 188 -15.96 -31.01 13.20
C GLY A 188 -16.72 -32.14 12.52
N VAL A 189 -16.00 -33.22 12.23
CA VAL A 189 -16.55 -34.41 11.58
C VAL A 189 -17.76 -34.86 12.39
N ALA A 190 -18.95 -34.58 11.88
CA ALA A 190 -20.19 -35.14 12.40
C ALA A 190 -20.15 -36.63 12.08
N GLY A 191 -19.72 -37.43 13.06
CA GLY A 191 -19.80 -38.88 12.99
C GLY A 191 -21.27 -39.27 12.82
N ALA A 192 -21.62 -39.73 11.62
CA ALA A 192 -22.93 -40.22 11.28
C ALA A 192 -23.30 -41.42 12.16
N ALA A 193 -24.44 -41.33 12.84
CA ALA A 193 -25.10 -42.47 13.47
C ALA A 193 -25.67 -43.39 12.38
N GLY A 194 -25.31 -44.67 12.43
CA GLY A 194 -25.93 -45.72 11.62
C GLY A 194 -26.26 -46.93 12.49
N SER A 195 -27.55 -47.15 12.75
CA SER A 195 -28.09 -48.37 13.37
C SER A 195 -28.67 -49.30 12.30
N GLY A 196 -28.32 -50.59 12.39
CA GLY A 196 -29.24 -51.71 12.16
C GLY A 196 -28.99 -52.63 10.96
N GLY A 197 -28.78 -53.93 11.24
CA GLY A 197 -29.12 -55.04 10.31
C GLY A 197 -28.18 -56.25 10.33
N SER A 198 -28.67 -57.41 10.77
CA SER A 198 -27.92 -58.62 11.17
C SER A 198 -27.58 -59.66 10.09
N ALA A 199 -26.58 -60.48 10.45
CA ALA A 199 -26.39 -61.94 10.21
C ALA A 199 -25.70 -62.46 8.93
N GLY A 200 -24.58 -63.19 9.12
CA GLY A 200 -23.93 -64.07 8.15
C GLY A 200 -22.58 -64.62 8.63
N THR A 201 -22.47 -65.94 8.74
CA THR A 201 -21.50 -66.78 9.48
C THR A 201 -20.06 -66.94 8.96
N VAL A 202 -19.14 -67.16 9.93
CA VAL A 202 -17.93 -68.06 9.99
C VAL A 202 -16.71 -67.79 9.08
N GLY A 203 -15.55 -67.58 9.72
CA GLY A 203 -14.23 -67.71 9.11
C GLY A 203 -13.09 -67.47 10.11
N THR A 204 -12.43 -68.55 10.53
CA THR A 204 -11.43 -68.71 11.59
C THR A 204 -10.05 -68.11 11.24
N GLY A 205 -9.33 -67.56 12.23
CA GLY A 205 -7.84 -67.61 12.26
C GLY A 205 -7.11 -66.38 12.83
N GLY A 206 -6.33 -66.60 13.89
CA GLY A 206 -5.06 -65.88 14.13
C GLY A 206 -4.93 -65.02 15.39
N SER A 207 -4.34 -65.59 16.44
CA SER A 207 -3.68 -64.92 17.59
C SER A 207 -2.61 -63.90 17.13
N SER A 208 -2.14 -62.87 17.85
CA SER A 208 -1.91 -62.68 19.29
C SER A 208 -1.48 -61.23 19.62
N THR A 209 -1.77 -60.81 20.87
CA THR A 209 -0.98 -60.00 21.83
C THR A 209 -0.66 -58.50 21.65
N GLY A 210 -1.07 -57.72 22.67
CA GLY A 210 -0.44 -56.50 23.20
C GLY A 210 -1.20 -55.21 22.85
N GLY A 211 -1.64 -54.33 23.75
CA GLY A 211 -1.52 -54.21 25.19
C GLY A 211 -1.99 -52.80 25.61
N ALA A 212 -2.52 -52.71 26.84
CA ALA A 212 -2.70 -51.54 27.70
C ALA A 212 -3.83 -50.51 27.42
N ALA A 213 -4.52 -50.24 28.53
CA ALA A 213 -5.65 -49.37 28.75
C ALA A 213 -5.25 -47.93 29.09
N GLY A 214 -6.17 -46.99 28.87
CA GLY A 214 -6.16 -45.64 29.42
C GLY A 214 -7.58 -45.13 29.57
N SER A 215 -7.96 -44.85 30.82
CA SER A 215 -9.31 -44.58 31.33
C SER A 215 -9.51 -43.10 31.74
N GLY A 216 -10.76 -42.62 31.66
CA GLY A 216 -11.28 -41.37 32.27
C GLY A 216 -11.76 -40.36 31.21
N GLY A 217 -13.04 -39.97 31.07
CA GLY A 217 -13.99 -39.46 32.08
C GLY A 217 -13.61 -38.01 32.41
N THR A 218 -14.36 -36.94 32.07
CA THR A 218 -15.72 -36.64 32.54
C THR A 218 -16.49 -35.65 31.65
N THR A 219 -17.81 -35.79 31.70
CA THR A 219 -18.89 -34.89 31.29
C THR A 219 -18.90 -33.52 32.00
N GLY A 220 -19.32 -32.47 31.30
CA GLY A 220 -19.79 -31.21 31.89
C GLY A 220 -20.82 -30.55 30.96
N ALA A 221 -22.06 -30.42 31.44
CA ALA A 221 -23.21 -29.85 30.74
C ALA A 221 -23.74 -28.61 31.48
N GLY A 222 -24.42 -27.73 30.74
CA GLY A 222 -25.26 -26.62 31.23
C GLY A 222 -24.59 -25.25 31.11
N GLY A 223 -25.23 -24.17 30.66
CA GLY A 223 -26.61 -23.93 30.30
C GLY A 223 -26.96 -22.45 30.54
N SER A 224 -27.47 -21.78 29.50
CA SER A 224 -28.48 -20.71 29.50
C SER A 224 -28.25 -19.33 30.16
N LYS A 225 -28.31 -18.33 29.26
CA LYS A 225 -29.20 -17.14 29.21
C LYS A 225 -29.08 -15.96 30.19
N ALA A 226 -29.13 -14.80 29.52
CA ALA A 226 -29.85 -13.54 29.82
C ALA A 226 -29.17 -12.47 30.67
N GLY A 227 -29.20 -11.25 30.12
CA GLY A 227 -28.87 -10.01 30.80
C GLY A 227 -28.98 -8.83 29.84
N ALA A 228 -30.20 -8.37 29.59
CA ALA A 228 -30.46 -7.06 28.99
C ALA A 228 -30.05 -5.94 29.96
N GLY A 229 -29.54 -4.84 29.42
CA GLY A 229 -29.23 -3.62 30.17
C GLY A 229 -29.15 -2.43 29.24
N THR A 230 -30.23 -1.67 29.18
CA THR A 230 -30.45 -0.40 28.48
C THR A 230 -29.85 0.79 29.22
N SER A 231 -29.26 1.75 28.50
CA SER A 231 -29.25 3.22 28.72
C SER A 231 -28.25 3.80 27.71
N SER A 232 -28.62 4.58 26.68
CA SER A 232 -29.19 5.93 26.66
C SER A 232 -28.40 6.91 27.52
N ASP A 233 -27.52 7.68 26.87
CA ASP A 233 -27.20 9.05 27.27
C ASP A 233 -27.01 9.91 26.03
N ASP A 234 -27.84 10.95 25.98
CA ASP A 234 -27.83 12.07 25.05
C ASP A 234 -26.60 12.96 25.28
N GLY A 235 -26.09 13.57 24.21
CA GLY A 235 -25.00 14.53 24.31
C GLY A 235 -24.64 15.19 22.99
N GLY A 236 -25.56 15.99 22.44
CA GLY A 236 -25.28 16.84 21.30
C GLY A 236 -24.29 17.96 21.64
N CYS A 237 -23.53 18.41 20.64
CA CYS A 237 -23.09 19.80 20.56
C CYS A 237 -22.74 20.17 19.11
N SER A 238 -23.66 20.90 18.50
CA SER A 238 -23.48 21.69 17.29
C SER A 238 -22.66 22.94 17.59
N CYS A 239 -21.76 23.32 16.69
CA CYS A 239 -21.41 24.72 16.50
C CYS A 239 -21.15 24.98 15.00
N SER A 240 -21.98 25.86 14.45
CA SER A 240 -21.97 26.34 13.08
C SER A 240 -21.38 27.76 13.03
N LEU A 241 -20.52 27.98 12.01
CA LEU A 241 -20.21 29.24 11.28
C LEU A 241 -19.38 30.32 12.03
N PRO A 242 -18.74 31.33 11.35
CA PRO A 242 -18.83 31.73 9.94
C PRO A 242 -17.50 32.09 9.21
N GLY A 243 -17.50 32.02 7.87
CA GLY A 243 -17.27 33.17 6.99
C GLY A 243 -15.86 33.75 6.71
N ARG A 244 -15.68 34.05 5.41
CA ARG A 244 -14.91 35.13 4.75
C ARG A 244 -13.43 34.93 4.41
N GLY A 245 -13.12 35.18 3.13
CA GLY A 245 -11.82 35.71 2.71
C GLY A 245 -11.57 35.61 1.21
N ASN A 246 -12.06 36.58 0.44
CA ASN A 246 -11.59 36.85 -0.94
C ASN A 246 -10.22 37.55 -0.89
N GLY A 247 -9.32 37.20 -1.81
CA GLY A 247 -8.11 37.95 -2.17
C GLY A 247 -7.36 37.15 -3.25
N GLU A 248 -7.51 37.43 -4.54
CA GLU A 248 -6.93 38.52 -5.34
C GLU A 248 -5.39 38.65 -5.29
N THR A 249 -4.79 38.26 -6.43
CA THR A 249 -3.64 38.86 -7.14
C THR A 249 -2.19 38.53 -6.75
N SER A 250 -1.37 38.55 -7.82
CA SER A 250 0.10 38.62 -7.91
C SER A 250 0.79 37.29 -8.25
N ALA A 251 1.71 37.18 -9.21
CA ALA A 251 2.24 38.10 -10.20
C ALA A 251 3.04 37.30 -11.26
N LEU A 252 3.04 37.85 -12.47
CA LEU A 252 4.02 37.78 -13.56
C LEU A 252 5.38 37.09 -13.28
N MET A 253 5.79 36.23 -14.22
CA MET A 253 7.18 36.18 -14.71
C MET A 253 7.18 35.85 -16.21
N ALA A 254 7.36 36.89 -17.03
CA ALA A 254 7.67 36.78 -18.44
C ALA A 254 9.20 36.74 -18.61
N ALA A 255 9.74 35.66 -19.19
CA ALA A 255 11.13 35.59 -19.59
C ALA A 255 11.24 36.02 -21.06
N ALA A 256 11.73 37.24 -21.30
CA ALA A 256 12.11 37.73 -22.62
C ALA A 256 13.52 37.24 -22.97
N ALA A 257 13.65 36.50 -24.07
CA ALA A 257 14.94 36.17 -24.67
C ALA A 257 15.24 37.15 -25.81
N LEU A 258 16.22 38.04 -25.60
CA LEU A 258 16.78 38.91 -26.64
C LEU A 258 18.27 38.59 -26.78
N LEU A 259 18.66 37.91 -27.87
CA LEU A 259 20.06 37.83 -28.29
C LEU A 259 20.16 38.21 -29.77
N LEU A 260 20.55 39.46 -29.98
CA LEU A 260 21.05 39.98 -31.24
C LEU A 260 22.44 39.39 -31.51
N ALA A 261 22.64 38.80 -32.69
CA ALA A 261 23.96 38.53 -33.24
C ALA A 261 24.02 39.01 -34.70
N PHE A 262 24.40 40.27 -34.87
CA PHE A 262 25.03 40.76 -36.10
C PHE A 262 26.46 40.22 -36.14
N GLY A 263 26.86 39.56 -37.24
CA GLY A 263 28.20 38.97 -37.30
C GLY A 263 28.62 38.30 -38.62
N GLY A 264 28.42 38.99 -39.75
CA GLY A 264 29.26 38.99 -40.96
C GLY A 264 29.90 37.72 -41.54
N ARG A 265 29.60 37.44 -42.82
CA ARG A 265 30.52 36.85 -43.84
C ARG A 265 29.84 36.89 -45.21
N ARG A 266 30.45 37.21 -46.35
CA ARG A 266 31.74 37.77 -46.80
C ARG A 266 31.50 38.08 -48.29
N ARG A 267 31.94 39.23 -48.79
CA ARG A 267 31.91 39.55 -50.23
C ARG A 267 32.85 38.59 -50.98
N ARG A 268 32.36 38.00 -52.07
CA ARG A 268 33.17 37.24 -53.04
C ARG A 268 33.46 38.18 -54.21
N VAL A 269 34.74 38.51 -54.39
CA VAL A 269 35.28 39.13 -55.60
C VAL A 269 36.02 38.02 -56.35
N THR A 270 35.65 37.76 -57.60
CA THR A 270 36.51 37.08 -58.56
C THR A 270 36.35 37.77 -59.91
N SER A 271 37.48 38.24 -60.40
CA SER A 271 37.75 38.88 -61.68
C SER A 271 37.59 37.92 -62.85
N GLY A 272 37.19 38.48 -64.00
CA GLY A 272 37.09 37.81 -65.30
C GLY A 272 36.28 38.69 -66.23
#